data_AF-A0A968LWL7-F1
#
_entry.id   AF-A0A968LWL7-F1
#
_cell.length_a   1.000
_cell.length_b   1.000
_cell.length_c   1.000
_cell.angle_alpha   90.00
_cell.angle_beta   90.00
_cell.angle_gamma   90.00
#
_symmetry.space_group_name_H-M   'P 1'
#
loop_
_entity.id
_entity.type
_entity.pdbx_description
1 polymer ?
#
loop_
_entity_poly.entity_id
_entity_poly.type
_entity_poly.pdbx_seq_one_letter_code
_entity_poly.pdbx_strand_id
1 'polypeptide(L)'
;GVSRGADLAAVAGGGRVSVRGGAGRAGIANRMAMIYLDSFSKGVNDFLVPMLARLKFSHVLVMSNYVRWDSAQNIWHPNGATKQEAQRVAELIRTNGMRAIPLIETPGHAQWFFYNNQNRDLVQDPLSTDPYAYDTLNPRTYEVLLPILKEAVDVFKPPFVHIGHDEVAARDRFPARPEGIALGLEKLFVDDTLKQHAYLSTLGVGTMIWHDVALSTAYREKVLPALPKDIVIVNWHYSPATDYPSLAYAQSQGFRTMGASWNAQVTPRRWRKPWRGSTRSELCRRVGADTSAIQR
;
A
#
# COMPACT_ATOMS: atom_id res chain seq x y z
N GLY A 1 9.35 -57.08 6.52
CA GLY A 1 10.65 -56.40 6.70
C GLY A 1 10.45 -54.90 6.61
N VAL A 2 11.22 -54.02 7.25
CA VAL A 2 12.65 -54.07 7.63
C VAL A 2 13.60 -53.81 6.46
N SER A 3 13.69 -52.52 6.07
CA SER A 3 14.90 -51.67 5.96
C SER A 3 16.12 -52.02 5.07
N ARG A 4 16.82 -50.94 4.65
CA ARG A 4 18.21 -50.82 4.12
C ARG A 4 18.37 -51.10 2.61
N GLY A 5 19.38 -50.58 1.91
CA GLY A 5 20.36 -49.51 2.25
C GLY A 5 20.17 -48.27 1.34
N ALA A 6 20.63 -47.05 1.64
CA ALA A 6 21.81 -46.59 2.37
C ALA A 6 23.12 -46.77 1.59
N ASP A 7 23.74 -45.64 1.23
CA ASP A 7 25.11 -45.55 0.71
C ASP A 7 25.93 -44.65 1.65
N LEU A 8 27.25 -44.86 1.73
CA LEU A 8 28.05 -44.52 2.91
C LEU A 8 29.23 -43.56 2.64
N ALA A 9 29.55 -42.75 3.65
CA ALA A 9 30.86 -42.16 3.83
C ALA A 9 31.25 -42.13 5.32
N ALA A 10 32.45 -42.63 5.63
CA ALA A 10 33.17 -42.57 6.90
C ALA A 10 34.66 -42.31 6.57
N VAL A 11 35.57 -41.88 7.44
CA VAL A 11 35.64 -41.70 8.91
C VAL A 11 36.44 -40.38 9.16
N ALA A 12 36.77 -39.83 10.33
CA ALA A 12 36.61 -40.15 11.76
C ALA A 12 36.70 -38.84 12.59
N GLY A 13 36.55 -38.93 13.93
CA GLY A 13 36.90 -37.86 14.87
C GLY A 13 35.71 -37.28 15.64
N GLY A 14 35.85 -37.14 16.97
CA GLY A 14 34.78 -36.67 17.84
C GLY A 14 34.64 -35.14 17.87
N GLY A 15 33.43 -34.65 17.67
CA GLY A 15 33.09 -33.23 17.80
C GLY A 15 31.57 -33.01 17.83
N ARG A 16 31.09 -32.00 18.56
CA ARG A 16 29.65 -31.68 18.63
C ARG A 16 29.13 -31.27 17.26
N VAL A 17 28.16 -32.01 16.72
CA VAL A 17 27.40 -31.58 15.52
C VAL A 17 26.50 -30.41 15.90
N SER A 18 27.03 -29.19 15.80
CA SER A 18 26.22 -27.98 15.81
C SER A 18 25.43 -27.93 14.51
N VAL A 19 24.14 -28.26 14.58
CA VAL A 19 23.20 -28.01 13.48
C VAL A 19 22.98 -26.50 13.39
N ARG A 20 23.90 -25.80 12.72
CA ARG A 20 23.68 -24.44 12.25
C ARG A 20 22.56 -24.48 11.22
N GLY A 21 21.33 -24.25 11.67
CA GLY A 21 20.16 -24.08 10.81
C GLY A 21 20.51 -23.08 9.70
N GLY A 22 20.45 -23.53 8.45
CA GLY A 22 20.97 -22.79 7.30
C GLY A 22 20.34 -21.40 7.22
N ALA A 23 21.16 -20.35 7.27
CA ALA A 23 20.68 -18.97 7.28
C ALA A 23 19.81 -18.70 6.04
N GLY A 24 18.50 -18.56 6.25
CA GLY A 24 17.53 -18.29 5.19
C GLY A 24 17.93 -17.02 4.44
N ARG A 25 18.33 -17.16 3.17
CA ARG A 25 18.83 -16.05 2.35
C ARG A 25 17.85 -14.87 2.40
N ALA A 26 18.31 -13.72 2.86
CA ALA A 26 17.48 -12.54 3.09
C ALA A 26 16.59 -12.20 1.87
N GLY A 27 15.30 -12.50 1.99
CA GLY A 27 14.27 -12.17 1.00
C GLY A 27 13.95 -10.67 1.00
N ILE A 28 12.90 -10.29 0.27
CA ILE A 28 12.31 -8.96 0.45
C ILE A 28 11.67 -8.94 1.85
N ALA A 29 12.10 -8.03 2.72
CA ALA A 29 11.60 -7.95 4.09
C ALA A 29 10.12 -7.52 4.15
N ASN A 30 9.75 -6.55 3.33
CA ASN A 30 8.37 -6.09 3.17
C ASN A 30 7.73 -6.81 1.96
N ARG A 31 6.88 -7.79 2.25
CA ARG A 31 6.02 -8.47 1.27
C ARG A 31 4.56 -8.23 1.62
N MET A 32 3.82 -7.75 0.63
CA MET A 32 2.40 -7.42 0.72
C MET A 32 1.61 -8.25 -0.30
N ALA A 33 0.42 -8.69 0.08
CA ALA A 33 -0.58 -9.27 -0.83
C ALA A 33 -1.90 -8.52 -0.65
N MET A 34 -2.68 -8.38 -1.72
CA MET A 34 -3.99 -7.74 -1.71
C MET A 34 -5.10 -8.77 -1.55
N ILE A 35 -6.11 -8.45 -0.75
CA ILE A 35 -7.36 -9.22 -0.60
C ILE A 35 -8.58 -8.30 -0.75
N TYR A 36 -9.69 -8.88 -1.18
CA TYR A 36 -11.00 -8.23 -1.21
C TYR A 36 -11.68 -8.34 0.16
N LEU A 37 -12.57 -7.39 0.46
CA LEU A 37 -13.36 -7.36 1.69
C LEU A 37 -14.81 -6.97 1.37
N ASP A 38 -15.56 -7.95 0.89
CA ASP A 38 -16.99 -7.88 0.57
C ASP A 38 -17.79 -8.94 1.36
N SER A 39 -19.11 -9.02 1.13
CA SER A 39 -20.01 -9.98 1.78
C SER A 39 -19.72 -11.46 1.48
N PHE A 40 -18.91 -11.77 0.46
CA PHE A 40 -18.59 -13.13 0.02
C PHE A 40 -17.17 -13.55 0.42
N SER A 41 -16.30 -12.57 0.65
CA SER A 41 -14.86 -12.74 0.91
C SER A 41 -14.53 -13.51 2.19
N LYS A 42 -15.47 -13.65 3.15
CA LYS A 42 -15.19 -14.23 4.47
C LYS A 42 -14.45 -15.57 4.41
N GLY A 43 -15.03 -16.57 3.73
CA GLY A 43 -14.45 -17.92 3.66
C GLY A 43 -13.13 -17.98 2.87
N VAL A 44 -12.97 -17.08 1.90
CA VAL A 44 -11.74 -16.93 1.12
C VAL A 44 -10.63 -16.34 2.01
N ASN A 45 -10.92 -15.28 2.76
CA ASN A 45 -9.97 -14.62 3.66
C ASN A 45 -9.55 -15.51 4.83
N ASP A 46 -10.48 -16.31 5.37
CA ASP A 46 -10.22 -17.32 6.40
C ASP A 46 -9.20 -18.39 5.95
N PHE A 47 -9.12 -18.68 4.65
CA PHE A 47 -8.10 -19.56 4.06
C PHE A 47 -6.81 -18.80 3.65
N LEU A 48 -6.96 -17.65 2.96
CA LEU A 48 -5.84 -16.92 2.39
C LEU A 48 -4.91 -16.33 3.46
N VAL A 49 -5.44 -15.75 4.53
CA VAL A 49 -4.61 -15.03 5.51
C VAL A 49 -3.61 -15.96 6.24
N PRO A 50 -4.01 -17.14 6.76
CA PRO A 50 -3.05 -18.12 7.30
C PRO A 50 -2.08 -18.67 6.24
N MET A 51 -2.51 -18.81 4.99
CA MET A 51 -1.63 -19.23 3.89
C MET A 51 -0.55 -18.17 3.60
N LEU A 52 -0.90 -16.89 3.55
CA LEU A 52 0.03 -15.78 3.35
C LEU A 52 1.08 -15.70 4.46
N ALA A 53 0.68 -15.91 5.72
CA ALA A 53 1.61 -15.96 6.85
C ALA A 53 2.57 -17.17 6.78
N ARG A 54 2.08 -18.35 6.38
CA ARG A 54 2.93 -19.53 6.10
C ARG A 54 3.92 -19.24 4.98
N LEU A 55 3.48 -18.58 3.92
CA LEU A 55 4.29 -18.12 2.78
C LEU A 55 5.22 -16.93 3.10
N LYS A 56 5.27 -16.45 4.35
CA LYS A 56 6.11 -15.33 4.83
C LYS A 56 5.85 -14.01 4.10
N PHE A 57 4.57 -13.68 3.91
CA PHE A 57 4.15 -12.30 3.77
C PHE A 57 4.24 -11.58 5.12
N SER A 58 4.16 -10.25 5.09
CA SER A 58 4.39 -9.36 6.24
C SER A 58 3.29 -8.32 6.42
N HIS A 59 2.63 -7.96 5.32
CA HIS A 59 1.55 -7.00 5.24
C HIS A 59 0.44 -7.60 4.37
N VAL A 60 -0.81 -7.24 4.62
CA VAL A 60 -1.97 -7.57 3.79
C VAL A 60 -2.70 -6.27 3.48
N LEU A 61 -2.84 -5.96 2.20
CA LEU A 61 -3.59 -4.82 1.69
C LEU A 61 -5.06 -5.23 1.57
N VAL A 62 -5.96 -4.55 2.26
CA VAL A 62 -7.37 -4.95 2.40
C VAL A 62 -8.24 -3.93 1.68
N MET A 63 -8.79 -4.30 0.52
CA MET A 63 -9.63 -3.41 -0.29
C MET A 63 -10.94 -3.10 0.44
N SER A 64 -11.02 -1.91 1.03
CA SER A 64 -12.00 -1.52 2.05
C SER A 64 -13.02 -0.48 1.56
N ASN A 65 -12.97 -0.11 0.27
CA ASN A 65 -13.87 0.84 -0.40
C ASN A 65 -15.35 0.68 -0.03
N TYR A 66 -15.83 -0.58 -0.01
CA TYR A 66 -17.22 -0.94 0.24
C TYR A 66 -17.46 -1.50 1.65
N VAL A 67 -16.54 -1.30 2.60
CA VAL A 67 -16.84 -1.57 4.01
C VAL A 67 -17.94 -0.61 4.48
N ARG A 68 -18.91 -1.15 5.22
CA ARG A 68 -20.03 -0.38 5.76
C ARG A 68 -19.60 0.43 6.99
N TRP A 69 -19.01 1.61 6.72
CA TRP A 69 -18.55 2.58 7.73
C TRP A 69 -19.72 3.35 8.37
N ASP A 70 -19.72 3.50 9.69
CA ASP A 70 -20.87 4.03 10.42
C ASP A 70 -21.13 5.52 10.10
N SER A 71 -20.07 6.28 9.81
CA SER A 71 -20.11 7.66 9.33
C SER A 71 -20.72 7.84 7.93
N ALA A 72 -21.01 6.75 7.21
CA ALA A 72 -21.33 6.76 5.78
C ALA A 72 -22.51 5.84 5.40
N GLN A 73 -23.46 5.68 6.32
CA GLN A 73 -24.62 4.77 6.18
C GLN A 73 -25.44 4.99 4.90
N ASN A 74 -25.51 6.21 4.37
CA ASN A 74 -26.25 6.54 3.16
C ASN A 74 -25.62 5.96 1.87
N ILE A 75 -24.32 5.62 1.86
CA ILE A 75 -23.60 5.02 0.72
C ILE A 75 -23.28 3.52 0.90
N TRP A 76 -23.92 2.85 1.86
CA TRP A 76 -23.68 1.41 2.10
C TRP A 76 -24.14 0.52 0.94
N HIS A 77 -23.18 -0.12 0.28
CA HIS A 77 -23.45 -1.14 -0.74
C HIS A 77 -23.92 -2.46 -0.10
N PRO A 78 -24.95 -3.15 -0.64
CA PRO A 78 -25.47 -4.40 -0.06
C PRO A 78 -24.43 -5.54 -0.07
N ASN A 79 -23.58 -5.64 -1.10
CA ASN A 79 -22.47 -6.59 -1.11
C ASN A 79 -21.25 -6.10 -0.30
N GLY A 80 -21.32 -4.91 0.30
CA GLY A 80 -20.25 -4.37 1.14
C GLY A 80 -20.12 -5.14 2.46
N ALA A 81 -18.88 -5.41 2.89
CA ALA A 81 -18.62 -6.08 4.16
C ALA A 81 -19.04 -5.22 5.35
N THR A 82 -19.48 -5.85 6.44
CA THR A 82 -19.79 -5.11 7.68
C THR A 82 -18.50 -4.62 8.36
N LYS A 83 -18.58 -3.51 9.11
CA LYS A 83 -17.49 -3.03 9.96
C LYS A 83 -16.98 -4.10 10.94
N GLN A 84 -17.87 -4.99 11.41
CA GLN A 84 -17.52 -6.15 12.24
C GLN A 84 -16.69 -7.20 11.48
N GLU A 85 -17.01 -7.49 10.22
CA GLU A 85 -16.19 -8.38 9.38
C GLU A 85 -14.82 -7.75 9.06
N ALA A 86 -14.77 -6.42 8.86
CA ALA A 86 -13.51 -5.70 8.71
C ALA A 86 -12.62 -5.81 9.96
N GLN A 87 -13.18 -5.61 11.17
CA GLN A 87 -12.49 -5.85 12.45
C GLN A 87 -12.00 -7.30 12.58
N ARG A 88 -12.85 -8.27 12.21
CA ARG A 88 -12.52 -9.71 12.28
C ARG A 88 -11.38 -10.09 11.32
N VAL A 89 -11.36 -9.54 10.11
CA VAL A 89 -10.30 -9.76 9.12
C VAL A 89 -9.00 -9.05 9.54
N ALA A 90 -9.08 -7.83 10.09
CA ALA A 90 -7.92 -7.14 10.69
C ALA A 90 -7.28 -7.98 11.80
N GLU A 91 -8.09 -8.54 12.69
CA GLU A 91 -7.65 -9.40 13.78
C GLU A 91 -7.07 -10.73 13.29
N LEU A 92 -7.66 -11.34 12.26
CA LEU A 92 -7.12 -12.54 11.62
C LEU A 92 -5.72 -12.29 11.02
N ILE A 93 -5.51 -11.13 10.38
CA ILE A 93 -4.21 -10.73 9.82
C ILE A 93 -3.19 -10.52 10.95
N ARG A 94 -3.59 -9.81 12.01
CA ARG A 94 -2.76 -9.48 13.18
C ARG A 94 -2.32 -10.71 13.97
N THR A 95 -3.25 -11.62 14.25
CA THR A 95 -2.99 -12.90 14.97
C THR A 95 -2.10 -13.85 14.17
N ASN A 96 -2.13 -13.78 12.84
CA ASN A 96 -1.20 -14.50 11.96
C ASN A 96 0.16 -13.80 11.80
N GLY A 97 0.45 -12.76 12.58
CA GLY A 97 1.77 -12.09 12.63
C GLY A 97 2.05 -11.15 11.46
N MET A 98 1.02 -10.75 10.71
CA MET A 98 1.10 -9.78 9.62
C MET A 98 0.43 -8.47 10.01
N ARG A 99 0.69 -7.39 9.27
CA ARG A 99 0.01 -6.10 9.45
C ARG A 99 -1.09 -5.91 8.41
N ALA A 100 -2.29 -5.54 8.82
CA ALA A 100 -3.31 -5.08 7.90
C ALA A 100 -3.00 -3.64 7.46
N ILE A 101 -3.29 -3.33 6.20
CA ILE A 101 -3.26 -1.98 5.61
C ILE A 101 -4.60 -1.82 4.89
N PRO A 102 -5.51 -0.95 5.32
CA PRO A 102 -6.70 -0.64 4.55
C PRO A 102 -6.32 0.10 3.27
N LEU A 103 -6.98 -0.29 2.18
CA LEU A 103 -6.99 0.37 0.90
C LEU A 103 -8.36 1.02 0.71
N ILE A 104 -8.39 2.33 0.52
CA ILE A 104 -9.60 3.08 0.19
C ILE A 104 -9.25 3.93 -1.03
N GLU A 105 -9.77 3.54 -2.20
CA GLU A 105 -9.39 4.17 -3.47
C GLU A 105 -9.98 5.58 -3.60
N THR A 106 -9.09 6.54 -3.89
CA THR A 106 -9.39 7.97 -4.09
C THR A 106 -8.33 8.61 -4.99
N PRO A 107 -8.56 9.79 -5.62
CA PRO A 107 -9.87 10.35 -5.92
C PRO A 107 -10.58 9.57 -7.04
N GLY A 108 -9.86 8.74 -7.82
CA GLY A 108 -10.40 7.77 -8.77
C GLY A 108 -10.87 6.46 -8.12
N HIS A 109 -11.46 5.57 -8.92
CA HIS A 109 -12.17 4.34 -8.47
C HIS A 109 -13.17 4.57 -7.32
N ALA A 110 -13.73 5.78 -7.28
CA ALA A 110 -14.55 6.28 -6.19
C ALA A 110 -16.05 5.99 -6.38
N GLN A 111 -16.45 4.98 -7.19
CA GLN A 111 -17.86 4.60 -7.36
C GLN A 111 -18.55 4.31 -6.02
N TRP A 112 -17.78 3.81 -5.04
CA TRP A 112 -18.24 3.57 -3.67
C TRP A 112 -18.75 4.84 -2.97
N PHE A 113 -18.14 6.00 -3.26
CA PHE A 113 -18.47 7.31 -2.70
C PHE A 113 -19.79 7.88 -3.25
N PHE A 114 -20.24 7.40 -4.41
CA PHE A 114 -21.46 7.86 -5.10
C PHE A 114 -22.61 6.85 -5.05
N TYR A 115 -22.45 5.75 -4.31
CA TYR A 115 -23.47 4.70 -4.23
C TYR A 115 -24.80 5.24 -3.69
N ASN A 116 -25.92 4.55 -3.99
CA ASN A 116 -27.28 4.97 -3.61
C ASN A 116 -27.61 6.41 -4.05
N ASN A 117 -27.04 6.83 -5.20
CA ASN A 117 -27.16 8.17 -5.79
C ASN A 117 -26.84 9.32 -4.81
N GLN A 118 -25.92 9.11 -3.87
CA GLN A 118 -25.44 10.15 -2.96
C GLN A 118 -24.28 10.94 -3.59
N ASN A 119 -23.89 12.05 -2.96
CA ASN A 119 -22.69 12.84 -3.28
C ASN A 119 -22.57 13.26 -4.77
N ARG A 120 -23.69 13.34 -5.50
CA ARG A 120 -23.72 13.62 -6.95
C ARG A 120 -23.27 15.05 -7.29
N ASP A 121 -23.33 15.95 -6.31
CA ASP A 121 -22.75 17.30 -6.34
C ASP A 121 -21.21 17.29 -6.31
N LEU A 122 -20.61 16.21 -5.77
CA LEU A 122 -19.18 16.05 -5.53
C LEU A 122 -18.43 15.28 -6.65
N VAL A 123 -19.06 15.00 -7.79
CA VAL A 123 -18.42 14.30 -8.92
C VAL A 123 -17.46 15.24 -9.65
N GLN A 124 -16.26 14.77 -9.99
CA GLN A 124 -15.28 15.59 -10.71
C GLN A 124 -15.81 16.03 -12.09
N ASP A 125 -16.41 15.12 -12.84
CA ASP A 125 -17.01 15.40 -14.14
C ASP A 125 -18.55 15.52 -14.05
N PRO A 126 -19.13 16.73 -14.18
CA PRO A 126 -20.58 16.94 -14.18
C PRO A 126 -21.33 16.26 -15.35
N LEU A 127 -20.62 15.77 -16.37
CA LEU A 127 -21.19 15.00 -17.49
C LEU A 127 -21.04 13.48 -17.33
N SER A 128 -20.44 12.99 -16.24
CA SER A 128 -20.25 11.56 -16.01
C SER A 128 -21.56 10.83 -15.70
N THR A 129 -21.81 9.75 -16.45
CA THR A 129 -22.94 8.83 -16.26
C THR A 129 -22.60 7.62 -15.37
N ASP A 130 -21.31 7.27 -15.23
CA ASP A 130 -20.78 6.25 -14.30
C ASP A 130 -19.70 6.90 -13.40
N PRO A 131 -20.10 7.51 -12.27
CA PRO A 131 -19.24 8.43 -11.51
C PRO A 131 -17.94 7.78 -11.00
N TYR A 132 -16.82 8.11 -11.64
CA TYR A 132 -15.53 7.47 -11.37
C TYR A 132 -14.70 8.21 -10.32
N ALA A 133 -14.73 9.55 -10.32
CA ALA A 133 -13.87 10.37 -9.48
C ALA A 133 -14.58 11.56 -8.81
N TYR A 134 -14.07 11.99 -7.65
CA TYR A 134 -14.61 13.12 -6.89
C TYR A 134 -13.89 14.46 -7.13
N ASP A 135 -14.60 15.55 -6.85
CA ASP A 135 -14.10 16.92 -6.87
C ASP A 135 -13.19 17.19 -5.67
N THR A 136 -11.88 17.19 -5.93
CA THR A 136 -10.80 17.49 -4.98
C THR A 136 -10.77 18.95 -4.50
N LEU A 137 -11.53 19.87 -5.10
CA LEU A 137 -11.60 21.27 -4.67
C LEU A 137 -12.75 21.50 -3.68
N ASN A 138 -13.81 20.70 -3.73
CA ASN A 138 -14.98 20.87 -2.88
C ASN A 138 -14.69 20.45 -1.41
N PRO A 139 -14.86 21.33 -0.41
CA PRO A 139 -14.65 20.99 1.00
C PRO A 139 -15.50 19.80 1.49
N ARG A 140 -16.73 19.66 0.97
CA ARG A 140 -17.67 18.58 1.34
C ARG A 140 -17.15 17.18 1.05
N THR A 141 -16.26 17.04 0.08
CA THR A 141 -15.54 15.79 -0.21
C THR A 141 -14.84 15.25 1.05
N TYR A 142 -14.21 16.15 1.83
CA TYR A 142 -13.45 15.79 3.02
C TYR A 142 -14.33 15.65 4.27
N GLU A 143 -15.49 16.32 4.32
CA GLU A 143 -16.53 16.09 5.34
C GLU A 143 -17.01 14.62 5.35
N VAL A 144 -17.09 14.00 4.17
CA VAL A 144 -17.48 12.58 4.02
C VAL A 144 -16.28 11.64 4.13
N LEU A 145 -15.16 11.97 3.47
CA LEU A 145 -14.00 11.08 3.37
C LEU A 145 -13.21 10.94 4.67
N LEU A 146 -12.94 12.03 5.38
CA LEU A 146 -12.03 11.99 6.54
C LEU A 146 -12.59 11.16 7.72
N PRO A 147 -13.90 11.20 8.05
CA PRO A 147 -14.50 10.26 9.00
C PRO A 147 -14.32 8.79 8.61
N ILE A 148 -14.44 8.46 7.32
CA ILE A 148 -14.23 7.09 6.80
C ILE A 148 -12.76 6.66 6.98
N LEU A 149 -11.80 7.53 6.64
CA LEU A 149 -10.37 7.26 6.88
C LEU A 149 -10.08 7.04 8.37
N LYS A 150 -10.72 7.82 9.26
CA LYS A 150 -10.60 7.63 10.71
C LYS A 150 -11.17 6.28 11.16
N GLU A 151 -12.34 5.87 10.68
CA GLU A 151 -12.91 4.56 10.99
C GLU A 151 -12.02 3.41 10.50
N ALA A 152 -11.42 3.55 9.31
CA ALA A 152 -10.46 2.58 8.79
C ALA A 152 -9.20 2.49 9.67
N VAL A 153 -8.67 3.63 10.12
CA VAL A 153 -7.58 3.65 11.11
C VAL A 153 -8.02 3.00 12.43
N ASP A 154 -9.23 3.27 12.92
CA ASP A 154 -9.72 2.70 14.18
C ASP A 154 -10.02 1.20 14.11
N VAL A 155 -10.45 0.68 12.96
CA VAL A 155 -10.72 -0.75 12.75
C VAL A 155 -9.44 -1.55 12.51
N PHE A 156 -8.55 -1.07 11.64
CA PHE A 156 -7.36 -1.83 11.24
C PHE A 156 -6.13 -1.56 12.12
N LYS A 157 -6.13 -0.47 12.90
CA LYS A 157 -4.98 0.08 13.67
C LYS A 157 -3.66 -0.01 12.88
N PRO A 158 -3.62 0.47 11.63
CA PRO A 158 -2.57 0.09 10.70
C PRO A 158 -1.33 1.00 10.81
N PRO A 159 -0.15 0.56 10.35
CA PRO A 159 1.03 1.44 10.21
C PRO A 159 0.87 2.50 9.09
N PHE A 160 -0.01 2.22 8.12
CA PHE A 160 -0.29 3.07 6.96
C PHE A 160 -1.74 2.89 6.51
N VAL A 161 -2.33 3.90 5.86
CA VAL A 161 -3.50 3.74 4.97
C VAL A 161 -3.04 3.89 3.53
N HIS A 162 -3.57 3.07 2.63
CA HIS A 162 -3.39 3.24 1.19
C HIS A 162 -4.59 4.01 0.63
N ILE A 163 -4.36 5.21 0.08
CA ILE A 163 -5.42 6.12 -0.39
C ILE A 163 -5.68 6.01 -1.90
N GLY A 164 -5.08 5.01 -2.55
CA GLY A 164 -5.23 4.77 -3.97
C GLY A 164 -4.34 5.67 -4.79
N HIS A 165 -4.91 6.66 -5.48
CA HIS A 165 -4.25 7.62 -6.36
C HIS A 165 -3.66 7.02 -7.64
N ASP A 166 -4.25 5.92 -8.13
CA ASP A 166 -4.09 5.42 -9.50
C ASP A 166 -5.14 6.02 -10.45
N GLU A 167 -4.85 5.93 -11.75
CA GLU A 167 -5.83 5.95 -12.86
C GLU A 167 -6.86 7.12 -12.86
N VAL A 168 -6.60 8.25 -12.20
CA VAL A 168 -7.60 9.31 -11.89
C VAL A 168 -8.31 9.92 -13.10
N ALA A 169 -7.75 9.76 -14.30
CA ALA A 169 -8.28 10.25 -15.59
C ALA A 169 -8.58 9.10 -16.60
N ALA A 170 -8.72 7.85 -16.14
CA ALA A 170 -8.86 6.68 -17.01
C ALA A 170 -10.30 6.38 -17.48
N ARG A 171 -11.32 7.00 -16.86
CA ARG A 171 -12.73 6.91 -17.29
C ARG A 171 -13.34 8.29 -17.57
N ASP A 172 -13.43 9.10 -16.52
CA ASP A 172 -13.98 10.45 -16.57
C ASP A 172 -12.89 11.49 -16.89
N ARG A 173 -13.29 12.68 -17.35
CA ARG A 173 -12.35 13.79 -17.55
C ARG A 173 -11.88 14.30 -16.18
N PHE A 174 -10.58 14.24 -15.93
CA PHE A 174 -9.97 14.78 -14.71
C PHE A 174 -8.84 15.76 -15.08
N PRO A 175 -8.94 17.06 -14.78
CA PRO A 175 -10.14 17.79 -14.33
C PRO A 175 -11.18 18.02 -15.43
N ALA A 176 -12.45 18.20 -15.04
CA ALA A 176 -13.56 18.62 -15.92
C ALA A 176 -14.20 19.96 -15.53
N ARG A 177 -14.09 20.36 -14.25
CA ARG A 177 -14.63 21.62 -13.72
C ARG A 177 -13.70 22.80 -14.07
N PRO A 178 -14.21 23.99 -14.44
CA PRO A 178 -13.39 25.12 -14.89
C PRO A 178 -12.25 25.50 -13.94
N GLU A 179 -12.53 25.46 -12.63
CA GLU A 179 -11.59 25.78 -11.55
C GLU A 179 -10.47 24.75 -11.49
N GLY A 180 -10.81 23.47 -11.65
CA GLY A 180 -9.85 22.37 -11.72
C GLY A 180 -9.00 22.43 -12.99
N ILE A 181 -9.60 22.76 -14.13
CA ILE A 181 -8.90 22.94 -15.42
C ILE A 181 -7.88 24.07 -15.33
N ALA A 182 -8.21 25.18 -14.67
CA ALA A 182 -7.29 26.30 -14.46
C ALA A 182 -6.10 25.97 -13.53
N LEU A 183 -6.23 24.97 -12.66
CA LEU A 183 -5.18 24.53 -11.72
C LEU A 183 -4.32 23.37 -12.23
N GLY A 184 -4.85 22.54 -13.13
CA GLY A 184 -4.16 21.39 -13.72
C GLY A 184 -4.16 20.13 -12.83
N LEU A 185 -4.09 18.96 -13.47
CA LEU A 185 -4.17 17.65 -12.80
C LEU A 185 -3.09 17.50 -11.71
N GLU A 186 -1.86 17.93 -11.98
CA GLU A 186 -0.73 17.76 -11.07
C GLU A 186 -0.95 18.47 -9.73
N LYS A 187 -1.60 19.65 -9.75
CA LYS A 187 -1.91 20.38 -8.53
C LYS A 187 -3.06 19.72 -7.77
N LEU A 188 -4.13 19.32 -8.45
CA LEU A 188 -5.26 18.65 -7.81
C LEU A 188 -4.86 17.33 -7.14
N PHE A 189 -4.01 16.55 -7.82
CA PHE A 189 -3.45 15.31 -7.31
C PHE A 189 -2.61 15.53 -6.04
N VAL A 190 -1.69 16.51 -6.08
CA VAL A 190 -0.83 16.86 -4.93
C VAL A 190 -1.66 17.42 -3.77
N ASP A 191 -2.57 18.35 -4.04
CA ASP A 191 -3.42 18.96 -3.01
C ASP A 191 -4.29 17.91 -2.29
N ASP A 192 -4.85 16.93 -3.01
CA ASP A 192 -5.64 15.85 -2.42
C ASP A 192 -4.78 14.91 -1.58
N THR A 193 -3.65 14.46 -2.14
CA THR A 193 -2.66 13.64 -1.41
C THR A 193 -2.24 14.33 -0.11
N LEU A 194 -1.96 15.64 -0.15
CA LEU A 194 -1.52 16.41 1.00
C LEU A 194 -2.60 16.54 2.08
N LYS A 195 -3.87 16.76 1.72
CA LYS A 195 -4.98 16.80 2.70
C LYS A 195 -5.14 15.47 3.41
N GLN A 196 -5.13 14.37 2.67
CA GLN A 196 -5.26 13.03 3.24
C GLN A 196 -4.03 12.63 4.07
N HIS A 197 -2.80 12.94 3.59
CA HIS A 197 -1.55 12.72 4.32
C HIS A 197 -1.49 13.52 5.63
N ALA A 198 -1.88 14.79 5.60
CA ALA A 198 -1.94 15.62 6.80
C ALA A 198 -2.95 15.06 7.81
N TYR A 199 -4.15 14.66 7.36
CA TYR A 199 -5.16 14.07 8.25
C TYR A 199 -4.69 12.75 8.88
N LEU A 200 -4.17 11.82 8.07
CA LEU A 200 -3.62 10.54 8.54
C LEU A 200 -2.44 10.74 9.52
N SER A 201 -1.62 11.77 9.29
CA SER A 201 -0.55 12.16 10.19
C SER A 201 -1.07 12.62 11.57
N THR A 202 -2.22 13.29 11.66
CA THR A 202 -2.85 13.60 12.96
C THR A 202 -3.30 12.36 13.73
N LEU A 203 -3.58 11.26 13.02
CA LEU A 203 -3.91 9.95 13.60
C LEU A 203 -2.66 9.09 13.89
N GLY A 204 -1.45 9.59 13.59
CA GLY A 204 -0.19 8.86 13.77
C GLY A 204 0.08 7.77 12.73
N VAL A 205 -0.60 7.83 11.56
CA VAL A 205 -0.57 6.78 10.53
C VAL A 205 0.01 7.35 9.23
N GLY A 206 0.90 6.59 8.57
CA GLY A 206 1.49 7.02 7.29
C GLY A 206 0.56 6.82 6.08
N THR A 207 0.94 7.39 4.95
CA THR A 207 0.20 7.28 3.68
C THR A 207 0.93 6.42 2.66
N MET A 208 0.16 5.66 1.88
CA MET A 208 0.62 4.99 0.66
C MET A 208 -0.23 5.42 -0.54
N ILE A 209 0.40 5.53 -1.70
CA ILE A 209 -0.25 5.77 -3.00
C ILE A 209 0.24 4.76 -4.04
N TRP A 210 -0.58 4.47 -5.03
CA TRP A 210 -0.20 3.79 -6.26
C TRP A 210 0.75 4.69 -7.09
N HIS A 211 1.47 4.08 -8.02
CA HIS A 211 2.63 4.71 -8.64
C HIS A 211 2.37 5.47 -9.94
N ASP A 212 1.30 5.16 -10.66
CA ASP A 212 1.18 5.41 -12.10
C ASP A 212 1.03 6.91 -12.42
N VAL A 213 0.09 7.62 -11.80
CA VAL A 213 -0.02 9.09 -11.95
C VAL A 213 1.23 9.81 -11.44
N ALA A 214 1.73 9.43 -10.27
CA ALA A 214 2.86 10.10 -9.61
C ALA A 214 4.22 9.88 -10.33
N LEU A 215 4.40 8.75 -11.03
CA LEU A 215 5.62 8.43 -11.78
C LEU A 215 5.46 8.61 -13.30
N SER A 216 4.27 8.96 -13.78
CA SER A 216 3.98 9.30 -15.19
C SER A 216 4.96 10.34 -15.73
N THR A 217 5.49 10.12 -16.93
CA THR A 217 6.39 11.06 -17.61
C THR A 217 5.76 12.43 -17.86
N ALA A 218 4.43 12.55 -17.87
CA ALA A 218 3.74 13.83 -18.02
C ALA A 218 3.75 14.68 -16.73
N TYR A 219 3.76 14.06 -15.55
CA TYR A 219 3.42 14.73 -14.29
C TYR A 219 4.50 14.64 -13.20
N ARG A 220 5.34 13.60 -13.23
CA ARG A 220 6.30 13.25 -12.16
C ARG A 220 7.25 14.39 -11.74
N GLU A 221 7.59 15.29 -12.66
CA GLU A 221 8.55 16.38 -12.39
C GLU A 221 7.93 17.58 -11.67
N LYS A 222 6.59 17.67 -11.63
CA LYS A 222 5.85 18.58 -10.73
C LYS A 222 5.36 17.87 -9.47
N VAL A 223 4.85 16.64 -9.62
CA VAL A 223 4.24 15.87 -8.52
C VAL A 223 5.29 15.42 -7.49
N LEU A 224 6.36 14.76 -7.91
CA LEU A 224 7.31 14.15 -6.96
C LEU A 224 8.10 15.16 -6.11
N PRO A 225 8.50 16.35 -6.59
CA PRO A 225 9.09 17.35 -5.72
C PRO A 225 8.15 17.85 -4.61
N ALA A 226 6.85 17.94 -4.89
CA ALA A 226 5.84 18.46 -3.96
C ALA A 226 5.34 17.43 -2.93
N LEU A 227 5.45 16.12 -3.20
CA LEU A 227 5.01 15.07 -2.29
C LEU A 227 6.00 14.83 -1.11
N PRO A 228 5.50 14.72 0.14
CA PRO A 228 6.28 14.33 1.32
C PRO A 228 7.00 12.98 1.16
N LYS A 229 8.28 12.92 1.55
CA LYS A 229 9.18 11.76 1.28
C LYS A 229 8.93 10.55 2.17
N ASP A 230 8.12 10.70 3.21
CA ASP A 230 7.65 9.60 4.04
C ASP A 230 6.52 8.79 3.37
N ILE A 231 5.80 9.37 2.40
CA ILE A 231 4.81 8.63 1.60
C ILE A 231 5.45 7.41 0.93
N VAL A 232 4.74 6.28 0.95
CA VAL A 232 5.18 5.04 0.29
C VAL A 232 4.54 4.94 -1.09
N ILE A 233 5.36 4.94 -2.14
CA ILE A 233 4.89 4.71 -3.51
C ILE A 233 4.83 3.21 -3.78
N VAL A 234 3.64 2.68 -4.00
CA VAL A 234 3.37 1.27 -4.25
C VAL A 234 3.22 1.05 -5.75
N ASN A 235 4.16 0.28 -6.30
CA ASN A 235 4.30 0.09 -7.72
C ASN A 235 3.65 -1.23 -8.14
N TRP A 236 2.50 -1.13 -8.81
CA TRP A 236 1.72 -2.26 -9.29
C TRP A 236 2.09 -2.62 -10.73
N HIS A 237 2.12 -3.92 -11.04
CA HIS A 237 2.29 -4.41 -12.40
C HIS A 237 1.42 -5.64 -12.67
N TYR A 238 0.68 -5.62 -13.78
CA TYR A 238 -0.15 -6.75 -14.21
C TYR A 238 0.64 -7.93 -14.79
N SER A 239 1.91 -7.72 -15.17
CA SER A 239 2.78 -8.77 -15.73
C SER A 239 4.21 -8.68 -15.19
N PRO A 240 4.96 -9.81 -15.14
CA PRO A 240 6.38 -9.79 -14.77
C PRO A 240 7.21 -9.01 -15.79
N ALA A 241 7.94 -7.99 -15.33
CA ALA A 241 8.93 -7.29 -16.14
C ALA A 241 10.34 -7.87 -15.94
N THR A 242 11.27 -7.55 -16.84
CA THR A 242 12.70 -7.87 -16.69
C THR A 242 13.34 -6.99 -15.62
N ASP A 243 12.95 -5.71 -15.59
CA ASP A 243 13.33 -4.71 -14.61
C ASP A 243 12.13 -3.79 -14.27
N TYR A 244 12.33 -2.88 -13.31
CA TYR A 244 11.28 -2.00 -12.80
C TYR A 244 11.82 -0.56 -12.69
N PRO A 245 12.00 0.15 -13.82
CA PRO A 245 12.69 1.45 -13.84
C PRO A 245 11.94 2.54 -13.03
N SER A 246 10.61 2.48 -12.97
CA SER A 246 9.78 3.38 -12.18
C SER A 246 10.09 3.29 -10.67
N LEU A 247 10.35 2.09 -10.11
CA LEU A 247 10.84 1.95 -8.73
C LEU A 247 12.18 2.64 -8.52
N ALA A 248 13.14 2.38 -9.40
CA ALA A 248 14.50 2.90 -9.28
C ALA A 248 14.51 4.43 -9.37
N TYR A 249 13.62 5.00 -10.19
CA TYR A 249 13.35 6.43 -10.24
C TYR A 249 12.73 6.96 -8.94
N ALA A 250 11.64 6.37 -8.43
CA ALA A 250 11.05 6.78 -7.15
C ALA A 250 12.04 6.74 -5.97
N GLN A 251 12.88 5.70 -5.92
CA GLN A 251 13.96 5.57 -4.94
C GLN A 251 15.05 6.64 -5.11
N SER A 252 15.38 7.04 -6.35
CA SER A 252 16.34 8.14 -6.58
C SER A 252 15.76 9.50 -6.17
N GLN A 253 14.44 9.67 -6.22
CA GLN A 253 13.71 10.84 -5.71
C GLN A 253 13.47 10.81 -4.18
N GLY A 254 14.06 9.83 -3.48
CA GLY A 254 14.07 9.74 -2.01
C GLY A 254 12.86 9.04 -1.39
N PHE A 255 11.92 8.51 -2.18
CA PHE A 255 10.71 7.87 -1.65
C PHE A 255 10.95 6.44 -1.17
N ARG A 256 10.17 6.04 -0.17
CA ARG A 256 9.98 4.62 0.17
C ARG A 256 9.12 3.97 -0.92
N THR A 257 9.49 2.77 -1.37
CA THR A 257 8.75 2.04 -2.41
C THR A 257 8.37 0.63 -1.98
N MET A 258 7.20 0.16 -2.38
CA MET A 258 6.84 -1.26 -2.35
C MET A 258 6.42 -1.77 -3.74
N GLY A 259 6.44 -3.09 -3.90
CA GLY A 259 5.99 -3.76 -5.11
C GLY A 259 4.68 -4.51 -4.90
N ALA A 260 3.74 -4.34 -5.82
CA ALA A 260 2.56 -5.17 -5.99
C ALA A 260 2.61 -5.85 -7.37
N SER A 261 2.19 -7.11 -7.45
CA SER A 261 2.23 -7.89 -8.69
C SER A 261 0.98 -8.75 -8.84
N TRP A 262 0.28 -8.62 -9.95
CA TRP A 262 -0.89 -9.43 -10.26
C TRP A 262 -0.52 -10.79 -10.84
N ASN A 263 -1.33 -11.81 -10.51
CA ASN A 263 -1.47 -13.12 -11.16
C ASN A 263 -0.23 -13.79 -11.81
N ALA A 264 0.97 -13.65 -11.24
CA ALA A 264 2.17 -14.22 -11.83
C ALA A 264 3.21 -14.66 -10.79
N GLN A 265 4.04 -15.62 -11.17
CA GLN A 265 5.14 -16.15 -10.36
C GLN A 265 6.34 -15.17 -10.30
N VAL A 266 6.09 -13.91 -9.96
CA VAL A 266 7.12 -12.87 -9.80
C VAL A 266 8.04 -13.26 -8.66
N THR A 267 9.15 -13.91 -9.01
CA THR A 267 10.11 -14.40 -8.02
C THR A 267 10.69 -13.19 -7.27
N PRO A 268 10.63 -13.12 -5.92
CA PRO A 268 11.13 -11.99 -5.12
C PRO A 268 12.61 -11.64 -5.35
N ARG A 269 13.35 -12.48 -6.09
CA ARG A 269 14.70 -12.23 -6.58
C ARG A 269 14.80 -11.01 -7.50
N ARG A 270 13.80 -10.71 -8.35
CA ARG A 270 13.88 -9.62 -9.36
C ARG A 270 13.93 -8.21 -8.75
N TRP A 271 13.33 -8.02 -7.58
CA TRP A 271 13.32 -6.75 -6.86
C TRP A 271 14.63 -6.43 -6.11
N ARG A 272 15.63 -7.34 -6.16
CA ARG A 272 16.92 -7.20 -5.43
C ARG A 272 18.03 -6.58 -6.30
N LYS A 273 17.94 -5.28 -6.58
CA LYS A 273 19.17 -4.45 -6.72
C LYS A 273 19.43 -3.79 -5.37
N PRO A 274 20.57 -4.05 -4.69
CA PRO A 274 20.87 -3.37 -3.43
C PRO A 274 21.19 -1.89 -3.69
N TRP A 275 20.56 -1.01 -2.90
CA TRP A 275 20.89 0.41 -2.84
C TRP A 275 22.36 0.57 -2.44
N ARG A 276 23.20 1.06 -3.37
CA ARG A 276 24.60 1.45 -3.09
C ARG A 276 24.68 2.91 -2.63
N GLY A 277 23.79 3.30 -1.73
CA GLY A 277 23.94 4.55 -0.99
C GLY A 277 24.83 4.36 0.24
N SER A 278 25.19 5.48 0.85
CA SER A 278 26.19 5.60 1.90
C SER A 278 26.02 4.58 3.04
N THR A 279 27.12 3.91 3.39
CA THR A 279 27.19 3.08 4.59
C THR A 279 27.02 3.93 5.86
N ARG A 280 26.68 3.29 6.99
CA ARG A 280 26.56 3.97 8.28
C ARG A 280 27.84 4.74 8.69
N SER A 281 29.01 4.34 8.14
CA SER A 281 30.32 4.98 8.35
C SER A 281 30.52 6.32 7.61
N GLU A 282 29.66 6.66 6.66
CA GLU A 282 29.74 7.91 5.88
C GLU A 282 28.81 8.98 6.43
N LEU A 283 27.64 8.63 7.00
CA LEU A 283 26.82 9.58 7.75
C LEU A 283 27.60 10.16 8.93
N CYS A 284 28.27 9.31 9.72
CA CYS A 284 29.11 9.73 10.85
C CYS A 284 30.36 10.54 10.47
N ARG A 285 30.67 10.72 9.18
CA ARG A 285 31.71 11.63 8.68
C ARG A 285 31.15 12.92 8.06
N ARG A 286 29.81 13.03 7.91
CA ARG A 286 29.13 14.22 7.37
C ARG A 286 28.51 15.10 8.45
N VAL A 287 28.13 14.53 9.59
CA VAL A 287 27.95 15.28 10.84
C VAL A 287 29.25 15.18 11.63
N GLY A 288 29.86 16.31 11.96
CA GLY A 288 31.13 16.40 12.68
C GLY A 288 31.00 16.09 14.18
N ALA A 289 30.47 14.91 14.51
CA ALA A 289 30.37 14.43 15.89
C ALA A 289 31.66 13.70 16.28
N ASP A 290 32.34 14.19 17.31
CA ASP A 290 33.48 13.48 17.91
C ASP A 290 33.03 12.12 18.46
N THR A 291 33.83 11.08 18.16
CA THR A 291 33.59 9.69 18.59
C THR A 291 34.56 9.23 19.68
N SER A 292 35.29 10.15 20.30
CA SER A 292 36.24 9.90 21.40
C SER A 292 35.62 9.24 22.66
N ALA A 293 34.29 9.21 22.79
CA ALA A 293 33.57 8.70 23.95
C ALA A 293 32.47 7.65 23.62
N ILE A 294 32.86 6.43 23.22
CA ILE A 294 32.21 5.14 23.58
C ILE A 294 33.27 4.02 23.48
N GLN A 295 33.89 3.69 24.62
CA GLN A 295 34.69 2.47 24.83
C GLN A 295 34.52 1.96 26.26
N ARG A 296 33.41 1.27 26.50
CA ARG A 296 33.27 0.17 27.47
C ARG A 296 31.97 -0.58 27.21
#